data_AF-A0A963ACE9-F1
#
_entry.id   AF-A0A963ACE9-F1
#
_cell.length_a   1.000
_cell.length_b   1.000
_cell.length_c   1.000
_cell.angle_alpha   90.00
_cell.angle_beta   90.00
_cell.angle_gamma   90.00
#
_symmetry.space_group_name_H-M   'P 1'
#
loop_
_entity.id
_entity.type
_entity.pdbx_description
1 polymer ?
#
loop_
_entity_poly.entity_id
_entity_poly.type
_entity_poly.pdbx_seq_one_letter_code
_entity_poly.pdbx_strand_id
1 'polypeptide(L)'
;MRYPFRAEIRRRSGPAPDSYRIYPSSARWDAGPGEERGGEDYLTLFQQLGNVSTQAEVRVPSTTSTETPVEAPEGMPLHLPDIEIPVLAELEKSDAIQGAFTYRGSIARGGAAPSGFGTTRSFSSRLTGVTITPTTGTFEVAGTYEHPITYQVRSGTGPRGQVDIASATDADITNANYPTVVSDLTPNMRDLNGRPPRTAFWAEDLTLRHELVHANDDQGNGPGAMTTVTTWLNSQTATNTAEVRTLLGALPGRFAAALLAALSTAAGERHAYGDGAPAYRARANAIKTKGDRGDYP
;
A
#
# COMPACT_ATOMS: atom_id res chain seq x y z
N MET A 1 9.75 4.41 -6.65
CA MET A 1 9.67 5.89 -6.74
C MET A 1 10.73 6.51 -5.86
N ARG A 2 10.88 7.85 -5.92
CA ARG A 2 11.72 8.64 -5.01
C ARG A 2 11.02 9.96 -4.68
N TYR A 3 10.68 10.19 -3.41
CA TYR A 3 10.22 11.47 -2.90
C TYR A 3 11.36 12.08 -2.06
N PRO A 4 12.11 13.08 -2.56
CA PRO A 4 12.99 13.85 -1.70
C PRO A 4 12.14 14.63 -0.70
N PHE A 5 12.39 14.47 0.59
CA PHE A 5 11.72 15.23 1.65
C PHE A 5 12.74 16.03 2.45
N ARG A 6 12.24 17.10 3.08
CA ARG A 6 12.95 17.85 4.12
C ARG A 6 12.00 18.09 5.28
N ALA A 7 12.53 18.02 6.49
CA ALA A 7 11.78 18.31 7.71
C ALA A 7 12.67 19.03 8.74
N GLU A 8 12.03 19.84 9.58
CA GLU A 8 12.63 20.55 10.70
C GLU A 8 11.99 20.02 11.99
N ILE A 9 12.75 19.25 12.76
CA ILE A 9 12.27 18.69 14.04
C ILE A 9 12.82 19.59 15.15
N ARG A 10 11.95 20.22 15.92
CA ARG A 10 12.41 21.16 16.96
C ARG A 10 13.09 20.41 18.10
N ARG A 11 14.24 20.93 18.56
CA ARG A 11 15.02 20.35 19.65
C ARG A 11 14.36 20.69 20.99
N ARG A 12 14.13 19.68 21.83
CA ARG A 12 13.53 19.87 23.16
C ARG A 12 14.63 20.18 24.18
N SER A 13 14.54 21.32 24.84
CA SER A 13 15.44 21.68 25.95
C SER A 13 14.98 21.04 27.26
N GLY A 14 15.71 20.02 27.72
CA GLY A 14 15.44 19.31 28.97
C GLY A 14 15.51 17.78 28.81
N PRO A 15 15.38 17.01 29.91
CA PRO A 15 15.24 15.56 29.83
C PRO A 15 13.96 15.19 29.05
N ALA A 16 13.99 14.03 28.38
CA ALA A 16 12.77 13.46 27.81
C ALA A 16 11.77 13.13 28.95
N PRO A 17 10.46 13.36 28.76
CA PRO A 17 9.47 12.94 29.74
C PRO A 17 9.45 11.40 29.83
N ASP A 18 9.29 10.85 31.04
CA ASP A 18 9.45 9.41 31.37
C ASP A 18 8.54 8.43 30.60
N SER A 19 7.64 8.93 29.75
CA SER A 19 6.99 8.10 28.73
C SER A 19 6.76 8.87 27.44
N TYR A 20 7.46 8.46 26.37
CA TYR A 20 6.97 8.64 25.00
C TYR A 20 5.76 7.73 24.74
N ARG A 21 4.62 8.04 25.38
CA ARG A 21 3.34 7.51 24.91
C ARG A 21 3.04 8.16 23.57
N ILE A 22 3.20 7.39 22.50
CA ILE A 22 2.64 7.73 21.19
C ILE A 22 1.12 7.60 21.33
N TYR A 23 0.46 8.71 21.68
CA TYR A 23 -0.99 8.75 21.71
C TYR A 23 -1.53 8.44 20.30
N PRO A 24 -2.48 7.51 20.15
CA PRO A 24 -3.10 7.26 18.86
C PRO A 24 -3.79 8.54 18.39
N SER A 25 -3.66 8.84 17.10
CA SER A 25 -4.49 9.88 16.47
C SER A 25 -5.95 9.48 16.64
N SER A 26 -6.73 10.31 17.31
CA SER A 26 -8.15 10.03 17.58
C SER A 26 -8.87 9.67 16.28
N ALA A 27 -9.35 8.44 16.19
CA ALA A 27 -10.19 7.98 15.09
C ALA A 27 -11.45 8.86 14.98
N ARG A 28 -12.04 8.90 13.79
CA ARG A 28 -13.39 9.47 13.66
C ARG A 28 -14.41 8.51 14.27
N TRP A 29 -15.51 9.07 14.78
CA TRP A 29 -16.53 8.35 15.55
C TRP A 29 -17.80 8.07 14.71
N ASP A 30 -17.68 8.04 13.38
CA ASP A 30 -18.80 8.08 12.42
C ASP A 30 -18.93 6.85 11.48
N ALA A 31 -18.10 5.81 11.65
CA ALA A 31 -18.21 4.55 10.91
C ALA A 31 -19.38 3.66 11.38
N GLY A 32 -20.00 2.91 10.47
CA GLY A 32 -21.21 2.12 10.71
C GLY A 32 -20.98 0.63 10.96
N PRO A 33 -21.89 -0.07 11.68
CA PRO A 33 -21.77 -1.52 11.92
C PRO A 33 -21.82 -2.33 10.61
N GLY A 34 -20.65 -2.80 10.17
CA GLY A 34 -20.50 -3.65 8.97
C GLY A 34 -19.37 -3.25 8.02
N GLU A 35 -18.69 -2.13 8.25
CA GLU A 35 -17.66 -1.60 7.33
C GLU A 35 -16.24 -2.19 7.55
N GLU A 36 -16.04 -3.01 8.60
CA GLU A 36 -14.70 -3.33 9.11
C GLU A 36 -14.41 -4.85 9.21
N ARG A 37 -13.56 -5.34 8.30
CA ARG A 37 -12.52 -6.36 8.56
C ARG A 37 -11.29 -5.98 7.75
N GLY A 38 -10.11 -5.97 8.37
CA GLY A 38 -8.87 -5.46 7.78
C GLY A 38 -8.57 -3.99 8.12
N GLY A 39 -9.57 -3.09 8.14
CA GLY A 39 -9.37 -1.67 8.44
C GLY A 39 -8.75 -1.41 9.82
N GLU A 40 -9.44 -1.83 10.88
CA GLU A 40 -8.92 -1.77 12.26
C GLU A 40 -7.70 -2.65 12.47
N ASP A 41 -7.63 -3.83 11.82
CA ASP A 41 -6.48 -4.74 11.93
C ASP A 41 -5.20 -4.07 11.43
N TYR A 42 -5.26 -3.41 10.27
CA TYR A 42 -4.16 -2.62 9.73
C TYR A 42 -3.86 -1.40 10.60
N LEU A 43 -4.87 -0.64 11.06
CA LEU A 43 -4.66 0.50 11.94
C LEU A 43 -3.98 0.10 13.26
N THR A 44 -4.38 -1.04 13.82
CA THR A 44 -3.79 -1.64 15.02
C THR A 44 -2.37 -2.14 14.75
N LEU A 45 -2.12 -2.79 13.61
CA LEU A 45 -0.79 -3.23 13.19
C LEU A 45 0.15 -2.03 12.96
N PHE A 46 -0.30 -0.94 12.33
CA PHE A 46 0.50 0.27 12.14
C PHE A 46 0.76 1.01 13.47
N GLN A 47 -0.21 1.03 14.39
CA GLN A 47 -0.01 1.55 15.75
C GLN A 47 0.97 0.67 16.55
N GLN A 48 0.89 -0.66 16.41
CA GLN A 48 1.85 -1.57 17.02
C GLN A 48 3.25 -1.37 16.43
N LEU A 49 3.42 -1.38 15.11
CA LEU A 49 4.72 -1.14 14.45
C LEU A 49 5.31 0.24 14.80
N GLY A 50 4.49 1.27 14.97
CA GLY A 50 4.91 2.58 15.47
C GLY A 50 5.44 2.57 16.92
N ASN A 51 5.01 1.61 17.74
CA ASN A 51 5.46 1.42 19.14
C ASN A 51 6.57 0.37 19.29
N VAL A 52 6.59 -0.68 18.45
CA VAL A 52 7.49 -1.86 18.51
C VAL A 52 8.95 -1.51 18.26
N SER A 53 9.24 -0.32 17.70
CA SER A 53 10.60 0.25 17.58
C SER A 53 11.31 0.47 18.94
N THR A 54 10.66 0.16 20.06
CA THR A 54 11.24 0.13 21.42
C THR A 54 11.52 -1.28 21.97
N GLN A 55 11.09 -2.35 21.29
CA GLN A 55 11.18 -3.75 21.79
C GLN A 55 11.75 -4.78 20.80
N ALA A 56 12.10 -4.38 19.58
CA ALA A 56 12.83 -5.25 18.66
C ALA A 56 14.28 -5.43 19.13
N GLU A 57 14.55 -6.47 19.93
CA GLU A 57 15.91 -6.90 20.30
C GLU A 57 16.71 -7.31 19.04
N VAL A 58 17.42 -6.36 18.45
CA VAL A 58 18.58 -6.68 17.62
C VAL A 58 19.59 -7.32 18.57
N ARG A 59 19.79 -8.64 18.46
CA ARG A 59 20.82 -9.39 19.21
C ARG A 59 22.23 -9.06 18.73
N VAL A 60 22.66 -7.83 18.99
CA VAL A 60 24.07 -7.45 19.03
C VAL A 60 24.69 -8.18 20.22
N PRO A 61 25.87 -8.84 20.07
CA PRO A 61 26.54 -9.49 21.20
C PRO A 61 26.83 -8.46 22.29
N SER A 62 26.49 -8.80 23.55
CA SER A 62 26.45 -7.86 24.67
C SER A 62 27.84 -7.48 25.21
N THR A 63 28.57 -6.63 24.49
CA THR A 63 29.67 -5.85 25.06
C THR A 63 29.09 -4.72 25.90
N THR A 64 29.21 -4.81 27.23
CA THR A 64 28.64 -3.86 28.21
C THR A 64 29.41 -2.53 28.29
N SER A 65 29.50 -1.82 27.16
CA SER A 65 30.06 -0.46 27.11
C SER A 65 28.97 0.54 27.48
N THR A 66 29.04 1.09 28.71
CA THR A 66 28.15 2.17 29.17
C THR A 66 28.64 3.52 28.63
N GLU A 67 28.86 3.59 27.32
CA GLU A 67 29.41 4.76 26.64
C GLU A 67 28.26 5.64 26.16
N THR A 68 28.09 6.81 26.79
CA THR A 68 27.05 7.78 26.44
C THR A 68 27.16 8.12 24.95
N PRO A 69 26.09 7.95 24.14
CA PRO A 69 26.17 8.23 22.71
C PRO A 69 26.62 9.67 22.44
N VAL A 70 27.83 9.81 21.89
CA VAL A 70 28.41 11.12 21.56
C VAL A 70 27.60 11.71 20.41
N GLU A 71 26.83 12.77 20.70
CA GLU A 71 26.07 13.47 19.68
C GLU A 71 27.02 14.16 18.68
N ALA A 72 26.66 14.14 17.39
CA ALA A 72 27.45 14.77 16.35
C ALA A 72 27.56 16.30 16.58
N PRO A 73 28.71 16.93 16.29
CA PRO A 73 28.86 18.38 16.41
C PRO A 73 27.81 19.15 15.61
N GLU A 74 27.36 20.30 16.13
CA GLU A 74 26.38 21.13 15.41
C GLU A 74 26.90 21.52 14.02
N GLY A 75 26.02 21.44 13.01
CA GLY A 75 26.35 21.66 11.61
C GLY A 75 27.02 20.48 10.88
N MET A 76 27.42 19.39 11.56
CA MET A 76 27.92 18.19 10.90
C MET A 76 26.78 17.22 10.55
N PRO A 77 26.59 16.84 9.26
CA PRO A 77 25.52 15.92 8.86
C PRO A 77 25.86 14.49 9.27
N LEU A 78 24.99 13.88 10.08
CA LEU A 78 24.98 12.45 10.37
C LEU A 78 24.25 11.71 9.26
N HIS A 79 24.96 10.87 8.52
CA HIS A 79 24.35 9.90 7.61
C HIS A 79 23.76 8.72 8.39
N LEU A 80 22.55 8.31 8.05
CA LEU A 80 21.97 7.06 8.54
C LEU A 80 21.99 5.97 7.44
N PRO A 81 22.03 4.68 7.81
CA PRO A 81 21.73 3.60 6.87
C PRO A 81 20.28 3.71 6.38
N ASP A 82 20.00 3.09 5.23
CA ASP A 82 18.65 2.99 4.69
C ASP A 82 17.71 2.27 5.69
N ILE A 83 16.48 2.76 5.84
CA ILE A 83 15.47 2.20 6.75
C ILE A 83 14.43 1.46 5.91
N GLU A 84 14.41 0.13 6.01
CA GLU A 84 13.42 -0.75 5.40
C GLU A 84 12.56 -1.41 6.51
N ILE A 85 11.26 -1.62 6.27
CA ILE A 85 10.37 -2.33 7.22
C ILE A 85 9.74 -3.53 6.49
N PRO A 86 10.39 -4.71 6.49
CA PRO A 86 10.00 -5.83 5.62
C PRO A 86 8.56 -6.32 5.78
N VAL A 87 8.01 -6.32 7.00
CA VAL A 87 6.61 -6.70 7.27
C VAL A 87 5.58 -5.81 6.55
N LEU A 88 5.96 -4.60 6.13
CA LEU A 88 5.07 -3.77 5.31
C LEU A 88 4.98 -4.29 3.87
N ALA A 89 6.00 -4.97 3.34
CA ALA A 89 5.99 -5.50 1.96
C ALA A 89 4.93 -6.58 1.72
N GLU A 90 4.37 -7.17 2.78
CA GLU A 90 3.37 -8.24 2.74
C GLU A 90 1.92 -7.71 2.84
N LEU A 91 1.71 -6.41 3.06
CA LEU A 91 0.38 -5.83 3.23
C LEU A 91 -0.31 -5.56 1.87
N GLU A 92 -1.55 -6.01 1.73
CA GLU A 92 -2.40 -5.83 0.54
C GLU A 92 -3.51 -4.77 0.82
N LYS A 93 -3.98 -4.04 -0.20
CA LYS A 93 -4.79 -2.81 -0.03
C LYS A 93 -5.96 -2.67 -1.01
N SER A 94 -6.80 -1.67 -0.74
CA SER A 94 -7.81 -1.12 -1.67
C SER A 94 -8.25 0.31 -1.25
N ASP A 95 -9.10 0.99 -2.06
CA ASP A 95 -8.88 2.39 -2.56
C ASP A 95 -10.11 3.35 -2.40
N ALA A 96 -10.24 4.65 -2.81
CA ALA A 96 -9.36 5.77 -3.25
C ALA A 96 -10.02 7.19 -3.10
N ILE A 97 -9.29 8.22 -2.61
CA ILE A 97 -9.64 9.67 -2.54
C ILE A 97 -8.36 10.57 -2.46
N GLN A 98 -8.34 11.78 -3.05
CA GLN A 98 -7.10 12.50 -3.48
C GLN A 98 -6.68 13.78 -2.69
N GLY A 99 -5.35 14.11 -2.73
CA GLY A 99 -4.74 15.40 -2.30
C GLY A 99 -3.27 15.55 -2.80
N ALA A 100 -2.83 16.74 -3.22
CA ALA A 100 -1.74 16.88 -4.22
C ALA A 100 -0.39 17.50 -3.76
N PHE A 101 0.72 16.88 -4.17
CA PHE A 101 2.12 17.36 -4.14
C PHE A 101 2.85 16.90 -5.44
N THR A 102 4.01 17.50 -5.79
CA THR A 102 4.75 17.15 -7.04
C THR A 102 5.36 15.75 -6.99
N TYR A 103 5.25 15.00 -8.08
CA TYR A 103 5.34 13.54 -8.00
C TYR A 103 5.74 12.80 -9.29
N ARG A 104 6.41 11.65 -9.16
CA ARG A 104 6.56 10.62 -10.21
C ARG A 104 6.52 9.19 -9.66
N GLY A 105 5.60 8.42 -10.21
CA GLY A 105 5.36 7.01 -9.88
C GLY A 105 6.37 6.01 -10.48
N SER A 106 6.28 4.75 -10.05
CA SER A 106 6.95 3.61 -10.68
C SER A 106 6.16 2.33 -10.38
N ILE A 107 5.43 1.84 -11.38
CA ILE A 107 4.62 0.63 -11.34
C ILE A 107 5.33 -0.47 -12.13
N ALA A 108 5.35 -1.70 -11.64
CA ALA A 108 5.89 -2.87 -12.35
C ALA A 108 5.05 -4.15 -12.10
N ARG A 109 5.03 -5.07 -13.08
CA ARG A 109 4.55 -6.44 -12.84
C ARG A 109 5.63 -7.23 -12.11
N GLY A 110 5.33 -7.88 -10.98
CA GLY A 110 6.30 -8.73 -10.28
C GLY A 110 5.97 -9.07 -8.82
N GLY A 111 6.91 -9.77 -8.17
CA GLY A 111 6.74 -10.32 -6.84
C GLY A 111 6.14 -11.73 -6.84
N ALA A 112 5.80 -12.25 -5.66
CA ALA A 112 5.21 -13.58 -5.52
C ALA A 112 3.80 -13.64 -6.15
N ALA A 113 3.46 -14.78 -6.75
CA ALA A 113 2.14 -15.03 -7.33
C ALA A 113 1.02 -14.92 -6.27
N PRO A 114 -0.15 -14.36 -6.61
CA PRO A 114 -1.23 -14.17 -5.65
C PRO A 114 -1.87 -15.49 -5.18
N SER A 115 -2.32 -15.47 -3.93
CA SER A 115 -3.28 -16.42 -3.37
C SER A 115 -4.63 -16.34 -4.11
N GLY A 116 -5.06 -15.13 -4.46
CA GLY A 116 -6.24 -14.83 -5.28
C GLY A 116 -5.99 -14.86 -6.79
N PHE A 117 -6.76 -14.05 -7.52
CA PHE A 117 -6.62 -13.86 -8.97
C PHE A 117 -5.52 -12.84 -9.29
N GLY A 118 -5.52 -11.70 -8.60
CA GLY A 118 -4.49 -10.67 -8.65
C GLY A 118 -4.15 -10.17 -7.25
N THR A 119 -3.17 -9.27 -7.18
CA THR A 119 -2.76 -8.52 -5.98
C THR A 119 -1.96 -7.28 -6.40
N THR A 120 -2.12 -6.20 -5.65
CA THR A 120 -1.33 -4.98 -5.77
C THR A 120 -0.67 -4.68 -4.41
N ARG A 121 0.65 -4.48 -4.44
CA ARG A 121 1.51 -4.31 -3.27
C ARG A 121 2.34 -3.04 -3.41
N SER A 122 2.13 -2.12 -2.49
CA SER A 122 2.72 -0.78 -2.51
C SER A 122 3.41 -0.41 -1.18
N PHE A 123 3.57 -1.39 -0.29
CA PHE A 123 4.04 -1.15 1.09
C PHE A 123 5.45 -1.67 1.38
N SER A 124 6.12 -2.19 0.34
CA SER A 124 7.56 -2.45 0.26
C SER A 124 8.40 -1.16 0.19
N SER A 125 8.04 -0.17 1.02
CA SER A 125 8.66 1.15 1.08
C SER A 125 9.89 1.21 1.97
N ARG A 126 10.78 2.16 1.68
CA ARG A 126 12.03 2.39 2.42
C ARG A 126 12.45 3.85 2.43
N LEU A 127 13.28 4.22 3.39
CA LEU A 127 13.88 5.55 3.52
C LEU A 127 15.36 5.46 3.15
N THR A 128 15.82 6.17 2.12
CA THR A 128 17.19 6.07 1.59
C THR A 128 17.93 7.41 1.60
N GLY A 129 19.26 7.36 1.69
CA GLY A 129 20.13 8.54 1.59
C GLY A 129 19.84 9.61 2.67
N VAL A 130 19.58 9.16 3.90
CA VAL A 130 19.10 9.99 5.01
C VAL A 130 20.26 10.76 5.66
N THR A 131 20.07 12.06 5.85
CA THR A 131 20.97 12.96 6.59
C THR A 131 20.22 13.68 7.71
N ILE A 132 20.77 13.66 8.91
CA ILE A 132 20.33 14.48 10.04
C ILE A 132 21.44 15.49 10.36
N THR A 133 21.15 16.78 10.27
CA THR A 133 22.08 17.84 10.68
C THR A 133 21.55 18.50 11.96
N PRO A 134 22.21 18.30 13.12
CA PRO A 134 21.89 19.04 14.34
C PRO A 134 22.21 20.53 14.15
N THR A 135 21.28 21.39 14.55
CA THR A 135 21.46 22.85 14.54
C THR A 135 21.13 23.42 15.91
N THR A 136 21.37 24.72 16.08
CA THR A 136 21.00 25.45 17.29
C THR A 136 19.47 25.60 17.39
N GLY A 137 18.82 24.61 18.01
CA GLY A 137 17.39 24.59 18.31
C GLY A 137 16.54 23.64 17.44
N THR A 138 17.10 23.03 16.39
CA THR A 138 16.38 22.04 15.56
C THR A 138 17.30 20.90 15.10
N PHE A 139 16.71 19.88 14.49
CA PHE A 139 17.39 18.93 13.62
C PHE A 139 16.82 19.12 12.21
N GLU A 140 17.67 19.51 11.26
CA GLU A 140 17.32 19.44 9.85
C GLU A 140 17.43 17.98 9.41
N VAL A 141 16.36 17.42 8.86
CA VAL A 141 16.37 16.11 8.21
C VAL A 141 16.15 16.29 6.72
N ALA A 142 16.96 15.59 5.93
CA ALA A 142 16.68 15.34 4.52
C ALA A 142 16.86 13.86 4.19
N GLY A 143 16.20 13.40 3.14
CA GLY A 143 16.33 12.03 2.64
C GLY A 143 15.39 11.77 1.48
N THR A 144 15.37 10.52 1.02
CA THR A 144 14.46 10.06 -0.03
C THR A 144 13.55 8.97 0.51
N TYR A 145 12.23 9.16 0.46
CA TYR A 145 11.29 8.05 0.64
C TYR A 145 11.16 7.32 -0.70
N GLU A 146 11.25 5.99 -0.70
CA GLU A 146 11.00 5.15 -1.88
C GLU A 146 9.71 4.36 -1.71
N HIS A 147 8.86 4.44 -2.72
CA HIS A 147 7.59 3.71 -2.84
C HIS A 147 7.64 2.94 -4.16
N PRO A 148 8.01 1.66 -4.17
CA PRO A 148 7.82 0.79 -5.32
C PRO A 148 6.40 0.25 -5.30
N ILE A 149 5.65 0.45 -6.38
CA ILE A 149 4.36 -0.23 -6.58
C ILE A 149 4.60 -1.44 -7.46
N THR A 150 4.14 -2.60 -7.01
CA THR A 150 4.13 -3.83 -7.79
C THR A 150 2.72 -4.38 -7.86
N TYR A 151 2.33 -4.89 -9.02
CA TYR A 151 1.14 -5.71 -9.16
C TYR A 151 1.53 -7.09 -9.67
N GLN A 152 0.71 -8.11 -9.37
CA GLN A 152 0.86 -9.42 -10.00
C GLN A 152 -0.49 -10.10 -10.16
N VAL A 153 -0.77 -10.53 -11.39
CA VAL A 153 -1.86 -11.46 -11.68
C VAL A 153 -1.30 -12.88 -11.71
N ARG A 154 -2.10 -13.83 -11.23
CA ARG A 154 -2.01 -15.27 -11.53
C ARG A 154 -1.99 -15.49 -13.04
N SER A 155 -1.60 -16.67 -13.52
CA SER A 155 -1.66 -16.99 -14.95
C SER A 155 -2.18 -18.39 -15.21
N GLY A 156 -3.00 -18.54 -16.26
CA GLY A 156 -3.73 -19.76 -16.57
C GLY A 156 -4.75 -20.14 -15.49
N THR A 157 -4.39 -21.05 -14.60
CA THR A 157 -5.34 -21.65 -13.64
C THR A 157 -5.61 -20.75 -12.43
N GLY A 158 -6.87 -20.36 -12.27
CA GLY A 158 -7.41 -19.59 -11.15
C GLY A 158 -7.24 -20.25 -9.77
N PRO A 159 -7.45 -19.52 -8.66
CA PRO A 159 -7.11 -19.96 -7.31
C PRO A 159 -7.92 -21.15 -6.79
N ARG A 160 -9.05 -21.49 -7.44
CA ARG A 160 -9.88 -22.68 -7.17
C ARG A 160 -9.99 -23.60 -8.39
N GLY A 161 -9.00 -23.56 -9.30
CA GLY A 161 -9.00 -24.36 -10.52
C GLY A 161 -9.73 -23.71 -11.71
N GLN A 162 -10.10 -22.43 -11.65
CA GLN A 162 -10.83 -21.78 -12.74
C GLN A 162 -10.01 -21.70 -14.04
N VAL A 163 -10.68 -21.84 -15.17
CA VAL A 163 -10.09 -21.70 -16.51
C VAL A 163 -10.05 -20.22 -16.91
N ASP A 164 -8.91 -19.74 -17.39
CA ASP A 164 -8.78 -18.41 -17.96
C ASP A 164 -9.43 -18.36 -19.35
N ILE A 165 -10.21 -17.32 -19.63
CA ILE A 165 -10.89 -17.10 -20.91
C ILE A 165 -10.37 -15.78 -21.47
N ALA A 166 -9.27 -15.87 -22.22
CA ALA A 166 -8.52 -14.73 -22.75
C ALA A 166 -9.27 -14.01 -23.88
N SER A 167 -10.22 -14.66 -24.55
CA SER A 167 -10.99 -14.06 -25.65
C SER A 167 -12.41 -14.60 -25.78
N ALA A 168 -13.21 -14.01 -26.68
CA ALA A 168 -14.51 -14.60 -27.06
C ALA A 168 -14.39 -15.81 -28.02
N THR A 169 -13.19 -16.08 -28.52
CA THR A 169 -12.85 -17.19 -29.41
C THR A 169 -11.95 -18.22 -28.73
N ASP A 170 -11.96 -18.24 -27.39
CA ASP A 170 -11.14 -19.16 -26.61
C ASP A 170 -11.53 -20.62 -26.85
N ALA A 171 -10.54 -21.52 -26.83
CA ALA A 171 -10.69 -22.92 -27.20
C ALA A 171 -11.38 -23.74 -26.11
N ASP A 172 -11.28 -23.31 -24.85
CA ASP A 172 -11.97 -23.93 -23.72
C ASP A 172 -13.47 -23.56 -23.66
N ILE A 173 -13.96 -22.69 -24.55
CA ILE A 173 -15.41 -22.42 -24.69
C ILE A 173 -16.05 -23.40 -25.67
N THR A 174 -17.07 -24.09 -25.19
CA THR A 174 -17.87 -25.08 -25.93
C THR A 174 -19.35 -24.69 -25.92
N ASN A 175 -20.14 -25.29 -26.81
CA ASN A 175 -21.61 -25.17 -26.81
C ASN A 175 -22.23 -25.58 -25.46
N ALA A 176 -21.57 -26.48 -24.72
CA ALA A 176 -22.03 -26.95 -23.41
C ALA A 176 -21.73 -25.97 -22.25
N ASN A 177 -20.62 -25.22 -22.30
CA ASN A 177 -20.16 -24.41 -21.16
C ASN A 177 -20.28 -22.88 -21.36
N TYR A 178 -20.51 -22.38 -22.59
CA TYR A 178 -20.60 -20.94 -22.85
C TYR A 178 -21.60 -20.19 -21.94
N PRO A 179 -22.75 -20.74 -21.50
CA PRO A 179 -23.66 -20.02 -20.59
C PRO A 179 -23.02 -19.77 -19.21
N THR A 180 -22.20 -20.70 -18.73
CA THR A 180 -21.44 -20.56 -17.48
C THR A 180 -20.32 -19.53 -17.65
N VAL A 181 -19.60 -19.55 -18.78
CA VAL A 181 -18.57 -18.55 -19.11
C VAL A 181 -19.18 -17.13 -19.15
N VAL A 182 -20.34 -16.97 -19.79
CA VAL A 182 -21.09 -15.70 -19.82
C VAL A 182 -21.49 -15.27 -18.41
N SER A 183 -21.98 -16.19 -17.58
CA SER A 183 -22.37 -15.89 -16.19
C SER A 183 -21.18 -15.46 -15.33
N ASP A 184 -20.04 -16.15 -15.43
CA ASP A 184 -18.85 -15.88 -14.64
C ASP A 184 -18.11 -14.60 -15.03
N LEU A 185 -18.21 -14.18 -16.30
CA LEU A 185 -17.60 -12.96 -16.82
C LEU A 185 -18.56 -11.75 -16.82
N THR A 186 -19.84 -11.91 -16.49
CA THR A 186 -20.80 -10.80 -16.42
C THR A 186 -20.62 -9.99 -15.12
N PRO A 187 -20.36 -8.67 -15.20
CA PRO A 187 -20.24 -7.81 -14.01
C PRO A 187 -21.52 -7.74 -13.19
N ASN A 188 -21.45 -8.13 -11.91
CA ASN A 188 -22.52 -7.87 -10.96
C ASN A 188 -22.42 -6.43 -10.44
N MET A 189 -23.18 -5.50 -11.02
CA MET A 189 -23.16 -4.08 -10.61
C MET A 189 -23.59 -3.85 -9.14
N ARG A 190 -24.19 -4.85 -8.46
CA ARG A 190 -24.55 -4.76 -7.03
C ARG A 190 -23.40 -5.17 -6.11
N ASP A 191 -22.44 -5.95 -6.59
CA ASP A 191 -21.24 -6.37 -5.85
C ASP A 191 -20.02 -5.58 -6.33
N LEU A 192 -19.44 -4.79 -5.43
CA LEU A 192 -18.32 -3.88 -5.68
C LEU A 192 -18.40 -3.14 -7.04
N ASN A 193 -19.60 -2.66 -7.40
CA ASN A 193 -19.85 -1.90 -8.63
C ASN A 193 -19.44 -2.60 -9.94
N GLY A 194 -19.38 -3.93 -9.98
CA GLY A 194 -19.07 -4.66 -11.22
C GLY A 194 -18.26 -5.94 -11.06
N ARG A 195 -18.17 -6.53 -9.86
CA ARG A 195 -17.39 -7.74 -9.65
C ARG A 195 -17.96 -8.90 -10.49
N PRO A 196 -17.14 -9.58 -11.32
CA PRO A 196 -17.54 -10.80 -12.01
C PRO A 196 -17.50 -12.00 -11.03
N PRO A 197 -18.48 -12.94 -11.05
CA PRO A 197 -18.55 -14.05 -10.09
C PRO A 197 -17.33 -14.99 -10.06
N ARG A 198 -16.67 -15.20 -11.21
CA ARG A 198 -15.47 -16.06 -11.37
C ARG A 198 -15.56 -17.43 -10.66
N THR A 199 -16.67 -18.15 -10.80
CA THR A 199 -16.94 -19.40 -10.08
C THR A 199 -16.16 -20.58 -10.63
N ALA A 200 -16.14 -20.76 -11.97
CA ALA A 200 -15.45 -21.79 -12.74
C ALA A 200 -14.56 -21.21 -13.87
N PHE A 201 -14.87 -20.01 -14.38
CA PHE A 201 -14.09 -19.30 -15.41
C PHE A 201 -13.62 -17.93 -14.92
N TRP A 202 -12.55 -17.38 -15.51
CA TRP A 202 -12.07 -16.03 -15.21
C TRP A 202 -11.38 -15.39 -16.44
N ALA A 203 -10.64 -14.29 -16.23
CA ALA A 203 -9.93 -13.57 -17.30
C ALA A 203 -8.64 -12.93 -16.72
N GLU A 204 -7.45 -13.37 -17.13
CA GLU A 204 -6.16 -12.81 -16.65
C GLU A 204 -6.05 -11.34 -17.07
N ASP A 205 -6.24 -11.03 -18.35
CA ASP A 205 -6.05 -9.68 -18.91
C ASP A 205 -7.03 -8.63 -18.34
N LEU A 206 -8.27 -9.04 -18.08
CA LEU A 206 -9.27 -8.18 -17.44
C LEU A 206 -9.06 -8.06 -15.92
N THR A 207 -8.38 -9.01 -15.30
CA THR A 207 -7.89 -8.88 -13.92
C THR A 207 -6.64 -7.99 -13.87
N LEU A 208 -5.73 -8.10 -14.85
CA LEU A 208 -4.57 -7.23 -15.03
C LEU A 208 -4.97 -5.76 -15.16
N ARG A 209 -6.06 -5.47 -15.89
CA ARG A 209 -6.64 -4.12 -15.95
C ARG A 209 -7.11 -3.62 -14.58
N HIS A 210 -7.75 -4.48 -13.79
CA HIS A 210 -8.24 -4.15 -12.44
C HIS A 210 -7.08 -3.87 -11.47
N GLU A 211 -6.05 -4.73 -11.41
CA GLU A 211 -4.83 -4.46 -10.62
C GLU A 211 -4.10 -3.18 -11.07
N LEU A 212 -4.12 -2.88 -12.38
CA LEU A 212 -3.57 -1.62 -12.89
C LEU A 212 -4.35 -0.39 -12.44
N VAL A 213 -5.63 -0.48 -12.07
CA VAL A 213 -6.35 0.65 -11.45
C VAL A 213 -5.81 0.86 -10.04
N HIS A 214 -5.74 -0.19 -9.22
CA HIS A 214 -5.17 -0.11 -7.87
C HIS A 214 -3.75 0.45 -7.87
N ALA A 215 -2.89 -0.06 -8.76
CA ALA A 215 -1.53 0.43 -8.92
C ALA A 215 -1.48 1.92 -9.37
N ASN A 216 -2.45 2.39 -10.16
CA ASN A 216 -2.54 3.80 -10.56
C ASN A 216 -3.16 4.71 -9.48
N ASP A 217 -4.00 4.18 -8.60
CA ASP A 217 -4.62 4.91 -7.49
C ASP A 217 -3.66 5.03 -6.28
N ASP A 218 -2.97 3.95 -5.88
CA ASP A 218 -1.82 4.02 -4.97
C ASP A 218 -0.74 4.97 -5.53
N GLN A 219 -0.54 4.96 -6.85
CA GLN A 219 0.32 5.92 -7.52
C GLN A 219 -0.24 7.34 -7.32
N GLY A 220 -1.47 7.64 -7.73
CA GLY A 220 -2.06 8.98 -7.67
C GLY A 220 -2.12 9.60 -6.27
N ASN A 221 -2.30 8.79 -5.23
CA ASN A 221 -2.53 9.25 -3.85
C ASN A 221 -1.27 9.29 -2.97
N GLY A 222 -0.19 8.61 -3.35
CA GLY A 222 1.12 8.68 -2.67
C GLY A 222 1.65 10.09 -2.35
N PRO A 223 1.41 11.15 -3.16
CA PRO A 223 1.82 12.52 -2.82
C PRO A 223 1.12 13.06 -1.58
N GLY A 224 -0.20 12.91 -1.47
CA GLY A 224 -0.98 13.34 -0.31
C GLY A 224 -0.61 12.59 0.97
N ALA A 225 -0.26 11.31 0.84
CA ALA A 225 0.31 10.52 1.92
C ALA A 225 1.67 11.10 2.39
N MET A 226 2.59 11.41 1.47
CA MET A 226 3.86 12.08 1.81
C MET A 226 3.66 13.48 2.42
N THR A 227 2.65 14.25 1.97
CA THR A 227 2.28 15.53 2.60
C THR A 227 1.92 15.34 4.06
N THR A 228 1.01 14.39 4.33
CA THR A 228 0.51 14.09 5.69
C THR A 228 1.65 13.65 6.61
N VAL A 229 2.55 12.80 6.10
CA VAL A 229 3.74 12.32 6.81
C VAL A 229 4.75 13.45 7.08
N THR A 230 4.98 14.34 6.12
CA THR A 230 5.92 15.47 6.28
C THR A 230 5.38 16.51 7.26
N THR A 231 4.08 16.83 7.18
CA THR A 231 3.38 17.69 8.16
C THR A 231 3.41 17.08 9.55
N TRP A 232 3.22 15.76 9.68
CA TRP A 232 3.40 15.08 10.96
C TRP A 232 4.83 15.26 11.47
N LEU A 233 5.86 14.95 10.68
CA LEU A 233 7.26 15.01 11.11
C LEU A 233 7.68 16.41 11.58
N ASN A 234 7.28 17.46 10.86
CA ASN A 234 7.51 18.87 11.22
C ASN A 234 6.77 19.33 12.49
N SER A 235 5.77 18.57 12.97
CA SER A 235 5.10 18.83 14.25
C SER A 235 5.76 18.14 15.45
N GLN A 236 6.77 17.29 15.21
CA GLN A 236 7.44 16.53 16.27
C GLN A 236 8.55 17.34 16.96
N THR A 237 8.94 16.85 18.12
CA THR A 237 10.09 17.38 18.89
C THR A 237 10.97 16.23 19.35
N ALA A 238 12.28 16.44 19.37
CA ALA A 238 13.27 15.43 19.76
C ALA A 238 14.33 16.05 20.67
N THR A 239 14.87 15.30 21.63
CA THR A 239 15.97 15.76 22.48
C THR A 239 17.33 15.62 21.78
N ASN A 240 17.51 14.57 20.98
CA ASN A 240 18.77 14.14 20.37
C ASN A 240 18.55 13.42 19.02
N THR A 241 19.65 13.16 18.29
CA THR A 241 19.63 12.43 17.00
C THR A 241 19.09 10.99 17.05
N ALA A 242 19.10 10.32 18.20
CA ALA A 242 18.53 8.98 18.34
C ALA A 242 16.99 9.01 18.40
N GLU A 243 16.40 9.98 19.11
CA GLU A 243 14.96 10.24 19.06
C GLU A 243 14.51 10.62 17.64
N VAL A 244 15.31 11.41 16.90
CA VAL A 244 15.05 11.68 15.47
C VAL A 244 15.02 10.38 14.67
N ARG A 245 15.99 9.47 14.86
CA ARG A 245 15.99 8.16 14.19
C ARG A 245 14.72 7.35 14.49
N THR A 246 14.22 7.37 15.73
CA THR A 246 12.94 6.72 16.09
C THR A 246 11.76 7.33 15.33
N LEU A 247 11.69 8.67 15.20
CA LEU A 247 10.66 9.34 14.41
C LEU A 247 10.74 8.99 12.92
N LEU A 248 11.94 8.88 12.36
CA LEU A 248 12.14 8.46 10.96
C LEU A 248 11.75 7.00 10.72
N GLY A 249 11.96 6.12 11.71
CA GLY A 249 11.47 4.74 11.69
C GLY A 249 9.94 4.62 11.63
N ALA A 250 9.19 5.63 12.10
CA ALA A 250 7.74 5.65 12.02
C ALA A 250 7.17 6.11 10.65
N LEU A 251 8.02 6.65 9.75
CA LEU A 251 7.55 7.22 8.47
C LEU A 251 6.84 6.19 7.57
N PRO A 252 7.34 4.95 7.36
CA PRO A 252 6.69 4.03 6.42
C PRO A 252 5.31 3.56 6.88
N GLY A 253 5.14 3.31 8.18
CA GLY A 253 3.83 2.98 8.76
C GLY A 253 2.84 4.15 8.67
N ARG A 254 3.32 5.39 8.90
CA ARG A 254 2.49 6.61 8.76
C ARG A 254 2.15 6.92 7.30
N PHE A 255 3.06 6.66 6.37
CA PHE A 255 2.78 6.77 4.93
C PHE A 255 1.73 5.74 4.51
N ALA A 256 1.90 4.48 4.91
CA ALA A 256 0.95 3.42 4.59
C ALA A 256 -0.45 3.72 5.16
N ALA A 257 -0.54 4.23 6.39
CA ALA A 257 -1.78 4.66 7.03
C ALA A 257 -2.40 5.92 6.39
N ALA A 258 -1.59 6.93 6.05
CA ALA A 258 -2.09 8.13 5.34
C ALA A 258 -2.56 7.81 3.92
N LEU A 259 -1.87 6.88 3.25
CA LEU A 259 -2.28 6.36 1.96
C LEU A 259 -3.56 5.54 2.09
N LEU A 260 -3.78 4.75 3.17
CA LEU A 260 -5.09 4.13 3.49
C LEU A 260 -6.20 5.14 3.82
N ALA A 261 -5.91 6.25 4.50
CA ALA A 261 -6.91 7.30 4.72
C ALA A 261 -7.33 7.96 3.39
N ALA A 262 -6.42 7.95 2.40
CA ALA A 262 -6.66 8.31 1.00
C ALA A 262 -7.11 7.11 0.14
N LEU A 263 -7.34 5.92 0.70
CA LEU A 263 -7.66 4.66 -0.01
C LEU A 263 -8.59 3.80 0.87
N SER A 264 -9.90 4.06 0.81
CA SER A 264 -10.92 3.48 1.68
C SER A 264 -11.52 2.16 1.17
N THR A 265 -10.65 1.16 0.95
CA THR A 265 -10.96 -0.25 0.60
C THR A 265 -12.11 -0.44 -0.40
N ALA A 266 -13.34 -0.59 0.10
CA ALA A 266 -14.54 -0.83 -0.68
C ALA A 266 -14.86 0.27 -1.72
N ALA A 267 -14.37 1.50 -1.58
CA ALA A 267 -14.68 2.59 -2.51
C ALA A 267 -13.92 2.47 -3.85
N GLY A 268 -12.68 2.00 -3.82
CA GLY A 268 -11.83 1.87 -5.00
C GLY A 268 -11.73 0.44 -5.53
N GLU A 269 -12.10 -0.57 -4.73
CA GLU A 269 -12.61 -1.84 -5.29
C GLU A 269 -13.78 -1.57 -6.27
N ARG A 270 -14.71 -0.68 -5.90
CA ARG A 270 -15.79 -0.19 -6.79
C ARG A 270 -15.29 0.67 -7.96
N HIS A 271 -14.11 1.28 -7.87
CA HIS A 271 -13.48 2.00 -8.97
C HIS A 271 -12.85 1.02 -9.97
N ALA A 272 -11.99 0.11 -9.48
CA ALA A 272 -11.27 -0.87 -10.30
C ALA A 272 -12.20 -1.89 -10.97
N TYR A 273 -13.22 -2.41 -10.27
CA TYR A 273 -14.27 -3.20 -10.93
C TYR A 273 -15.18 -2.36 -11.83
N GLY A 274 -15.42 -1.08 -11.48
CA GLY A 274 -16.21 -0.16 -12.30
C GLY A 274 -15.58 0.13 -13.67
N ASP A 275 -14.27 0.37 -13.71
CA ASP A 275 -13.49 0.55 -14.94
C ASP A 275 -13.37 -0.75 -15.76
N GLY A 276 -13.21 -1.90 -15.09
CA GLY A 276 -13.17 -3.21 -15.73
C GLY A 276 -14.52 -3.67 -16.30
N ALA A 277 -15.65 -3.26 -15.71
CA ALA A 277 -16.98 -3.79 -16.02
C ALA A 277 -17.41 -3.64 -17.50
N PRO A 278 -17.17 -2.51 -18.21
CA PRO A 278 -17.46 -2.43 -19.64
C PRO A 278 -16.73 -3.49 -20.48
N ALA A 279 -15.47 -3.80 -20.15
CA ALA A 279 -14.67 -4.79 -20.88
C ALA A 279 -15.12 -6.23 -20.58
N TYR A 280 -15.37 -6.56 -19.30
CA TYR A 280 -15.98 -7.82 -18.89
C TYR A 280 -17.34 -8.06 -19.58
N ARG A 281 -18.22 -7.05 -19.56
CA ARG A 281 -19.53 -7.13 -20.23
C ARG A 281 -19.41 -7.27 -21.75
N ALA A 282 -18.44 -6.60 -22.39
CA ALA A 282 -18.19 -6.75 -23.82
C ALA A 282 -17.76 -8.19 -24.17
N ARG A 283 -16.85 -8.80 -23.40
CA ARG A 283 -16.44 -10.21 -23.59
C ARG A 283 -17.61 -11.17 -23.35
N ALA A 284 -18.35 -11.02 -22.26
CA ALA A 284 -19.52 -11.85 -21.96
C ALA A 284 -20.59 -11.75 -23.06
N ASN A 285 -20.91 -10.54 -23.55
CA ASN A 285 -21.86 -10.35 -24.65
C ASN A 285 -21.38 -10.98 -25.97
N ALA A 286 -20.09 -10.88 -26.31
CA ALA A 286 -19.52 -11.50 -27.50
C ALA A 286 -19.58 -13.03 -27.43
N ILE A 287 -19.25 -13.61 -26.28
CA ILE A 287 -19.35 -15.07 -26.02
C ILE A 287 -20.80 -15.52 -26.13
N LYS A 288 -21.74 -14.80 -25.50
CA LYS A 288 -23.17 -15.14 -25.60
C LYS A 288 -23.65 -15.08 -27.06
N THR A 289 -23.30 -14.02 -27.80
CA THR A 289 -23.69 -13.84 -29.21
C THR A 289 -23.14 -14.97 -30.09
N LYS A 290 -21.95 -15.48 -29.81
CA LYS A 290 -21.36 -16.62 -30.53
C LYS A 290 -22.05 -17.95 -30.17
N GLY A 291 -22.27 -18.20 -28.89
CA GLY A 291 -22.91 -19.44 -28.41
C GLY A 291 -24.40 -19.54 -28.74
N ASP A 292 -25.13 -18.43 -28.75
CA ASP A 292 -26.53 -18.37 -29.17
C ASP A 292 -26.74 -18.76 -30.65
N ARG A 293 -25.67 -18.78 -31.46
CA ARG A 293 -25.67 -19.26 -32.85
C ARG A 293 -25.22 -20.72 -33.01
N GLY A 294 -24.64 -21.32 -31.96
CA GLY A 294 -24.01 -22.65 -32.02
C GLY A 294 -22.62 -22.67 -32.66
N ASP A 295 -21.92 -21.53 -32.72
CA ASP A 295 -20.61 -21.41 -33.41
C ASP A 295 -19.40 -21.92 -32.58
N TYR A 296 -19.63 -22.46 -31.38
CA TYR A 296 -18.58 -23.14 -30.60
C TYR A 296 -18.48 -24.62 -31.03
N PRO A 297 -17.39 -25.33 -30.66
CA PRO A 297 -17.40 -26.79 -30.65
C PRO A 297 -18.41 -27.35 -29.63
#